data_AF-A0A660PC99-F1
#
_entry.id   AF-A0A660PC99-F1
#
_cell.length_a   1.000
_cell.length_b   1.000
_cell.length_c   1.000
_cell.angle_alpha   90.00
_cell.angle_beta   90.00
_cell.angle_gamma   90.00
#
_symmetry.space_group_name_H-M   'P 1'
#
loop_
_entity.id
_entity.type
_entity.pdbx_description
1 polymer ?
#
loop_
_entity_poly.entity_id
_entity_poly.type
_entity_poly.pdbx_seq_one_letter_code
_entity_poly.pdbx_strand_id
1 'polypeptide(L)'
;MKNESKKQGSIYIRDTKVKITDVLDMISNGYLYNSILYKYPNINIQDIMNSAKLAKELIDKIYVEDENIRLYSNIKIIARREKLINLTEIKEKYPRAYEKWKISEEKLLIKLFKAGKSYTEISKILQRQKGAIISRLRKEKLII
;
A
#
# COMPACT_ATOMS: atom_id res chain seq x y z
N MET A 1 -4.44 5.87 -30.40
CA MET A 1 -4.74 5.78 -28.96
C MET A 1 -4.85 4.31 -28.58
N LYS A 2 -3.89 3.75 -27.83
CA LYS A 2 -3.98 2.38 -27.31
C LYS A 2 -4.48 2.46 -25.86
N ASN A 3 -5.68 1.93 -25.61
CA ASN A 3 -6.20 1.69 -24.27
C ASN A 3 -5.34 0.60 -23.61
N GLU A 4 -4.35 1.01 -22.82
CA GLU A 4 -3.70 0.10 -21.89
C GLU A 4 -4.68 -0.19 -20.75
N SER A 5 -5.42 -1.29 -20.87
CA SER A 5 -6.20 -1.87 -19.78
C SER A 5 -5.29 -2.04 -18.57
N LYS A 6 -5.44 -1.19 -17.54
CA LYS A 6 -4.75 -1.34 -16.26
C LYS A 6 -5.03 -2.75 -15.74
N LYS A 7 -4.03 -3.63 -15.75
CA LYS A 7 -4.13 -4.97 -15.14
C LYS A 7 -4.56 -4.79 -13.69
N GLN A 8 -5.79 -5.18 -13.38
CA GLN A 8 -6.34 -5.16 -12.04
C GLN A 8 -5.55 -6.18 -11.20
N GLY A 9 -4.72 -5.69 -10.28
CA GLY A 9 -3.91 -6.55 -9.43
C GLY A 9 -4.80 -7.41 -8.56
N SER A 10 -4.59 -8.73 -8.58
CA SER A 10 -5.27 -9.66 -7.67
C SER A 10 -4.48 -9.79 -6.37
N ILE A 11 -5.19 -9.80 -5.23
CA ILE A 11 -4.60 -10.07 -3.91
C ILE A 11 -4.83 -11.55 -3.59
N TYR A 12 -3.76 -12.22 -3.16
CA TYR A 12 -3.75 -13.65 -2.88
C TYR A 12 -3.57 -13.92 -1.38
N ILE A 13 -4.14 -15.02 -0.91
CA ILE A 13 -3.89 -15.55 0.43
C ILE A 13 -2.45 -16.10 0.48
N ARG A 14 -1.74 -15.85 1.60
CA ARG A 14 -0.32 -16.21 1.82
C ARG A 14 0.01 -17.62 1.31
N ASP A 15 1.12 -17.77 0.60
CA ASP A 15 1.63 -19.05 0.10
C ASP A 15 0.61 -19.88 -0.71
N THR A 16 -0.44 -19.25 -1.23
CA THR A 16 -1.47 -19.88 -2.06
C THR A 16 -1.68 -19.12 -3.36
N LYS A 17 -2.39 -19.76 -4.29
CA LYS A 17 -2.89 -19.12 -5.51
C LYS A 17 -4.37 -18.71 -5.40
N VAL A 18 -4.93 -18.73 -4.20
CA VAL A 18 -6.34 -18.40 -3.95
C VAL A 18 -6.47 -16.89 -3.82
N LYS A 19 -7.35 -16.28 -4.62
CA LYS A 19 -7.61 -14.84 -4.52
C LYS A 19 -8.53 -14.56 -3.33
N ILE A 20 -8.26 -13.46 -2.65
CA ILE A 20 -9.15 -12.97 -1.58
C ILE A 20 -10.57 -12.72 -2.13
N THR A 21 -10.67 -12.20 -3.36
CA THR A 21 -11.97 -11.95 -4.01
C THR A 21 -12.77 -13.22 -4.24
N ASP A 22 -12.13 -14.35 -4.51
CA ASP A 22 -12.83 -15.62 -4.74
C ASP A 22 -13.42 -16.16 -3.43
N VAL A 23 -12.74 -15.92 -2.30
CA VAL A 23 -13.26 -16.24 -0.96
C VAL A 23 -14.40 -15.31 -0.58
N LEU A 24 -14.25 -14.01 -0.82
CA LEU A 24 -15.30 -13.02 -0.55
C LEU A 24 -16.56 -13.25 -1.40
N ASP A 25 -16.40 -13.67 -2.65
CA ASP A 25 -17.52 -14.03 -3.54
C ASP A 25 -18.26 -15.28 -3.04
N MET A 26 -17.54 -16.28 -2.53
CA MET A 26 -18.20 -17.41 -1.88
C MET A 26 -18.95 -17.00 -0.61
N ILE A 27 -18.39 -16.11 0.21
CA ILE A 27 -19.09 -15.59 1.39
C ILE A 27 -20.35 -14.83 0.98
N SER A 28 -20.30 -13.96 -0.04
CA SER A 28 -21.45 -13.17 -0.50
C SER A 28 -22.58 -14.04 -1.08
N ASN A 29 -22.23 -15.19 -1.67
CA ASN A 29 -23.18 -16.18 -2.15
C ASN A 29 -23.68 -17.15 -1.05
N GLY A 30 -23.34 -16.90 0.23
CA GLY A 30 -23.87 -17.67 1.37
C GLY A 30 -23.18 -19.01 1.60
N TYR A 31 -22.01 -19.27 1.01
CA TYR A 31 -21.27 -20.50 1.28
C TYR A 31 -20.77 -20.53 2.72
N LEU A 32 -20.97 -21.68 3.38
CA LEU A 32 -20.42 -21.93 4.71
C LEU A 32 -18.89 -22.06 4.65
N TYR A 33 -18.22 -21.76 5.77
CA TYR A 33 -16.76 -21.86 5.84
C TYR A 33 -16.23 -23.25 5.47
N ASN A 34 -16.92 -24.32 5.87
CA ASN A 34 -16.53 -25.68 5.51
C ASN A 34 -16.55 -25.92 4.00
N SER A 35 -17.49 -25.33 3.27
CA SER A 35 -17.56 -25.42 1.81
C SER A 35 -16.40 -24.68 1.13
N ILE A 36 -16.00 -23.54 1.70
CA ILE A 36 -14.85 -22.76 1.22
C ILE A 36 -13.54 -23.54 1.46
N LEU A 37 -13.37 -24.13 2.65
CA LEU A 37 -12.21 -24.95 3.00
C LEU A 37 -12.14 -26.24 2.17
N TYR A 38 -13.30 -26.83 1.84
CA TYR A 38 -13.36 -27.99 0.94
C TYR A 38 -12.87 -27.64 -0.46
N LYS A 39 -13.28 -26.49 -1.00
CA LYS A 39 -12.84 -26.01 -2.31
C LYS A 39 -11.37 -25.60 -2.33
N TYR A 40 -10.89 -25.01 -1.24
CA TYR A 40 -9.52 -24.53 -1.07
C TYR A 40 -8.86 -25.20 0.15
N PRO A 41 -8.39 -26.45 0.01
CA PRO A 41 -7.87 -27.22 1.14
C PRO A 41 -6.53 -26.69 1.69
N ASN A 42 -5.89 -25.78 0.97
CA ASN A 42 -4.62 -25.15 1.33
C ASN A 42 -4.78 -23.80 2.06
N ILE A 43 -6.00 -23.37 2.36
CA ILE A 43 -6.25 -22.22 3.24
C ILE A 43 -6.92 -22.70 4.53
N ASN A 44 -6.83 -21.91 5.59
CA ASN A 44 -7.49 -22.22 6.86
C ASN A 44 -8.54 -21.15 7.22
N ILE A 45 -9.25 -21.38 8.32
CA ILE A 45 -10.29 -20.46 8.79
C ILE A 45 -9.77 -19.04 9.05
N GLN A 46 -8.51 -18.92 9.51
CA GLN A 46 -7.89 -17.61 9.74
C GLN A 46 -7.68 -16.85 8.43
N ASP A 47 -7.38 -17.55 7.33
CA ASP A 47 -7.25 -16.93 6.01
C ASP A 47 -8.61 -16.41 5.48
N ILE A 48 -9.70 -17.13 5.74
CA ILE A 48 -11.08 -16.69 5.44
C ILE A 48 -11.43 -15.46 6.28
N MET A 49 -11.18 -15.50 7.59
CA MET A 49 -11.42 -14.38 8.50
C MET A 49 -10.59 -13.15 8.13
N ASN A 50 -9.32 -13.33 7.76
CA ASN A 50 -8.46 -12.24 7.29
C ASN A 50 -8.97 -11.62 5.98
N SER A 51 -9.57 -12.43 5.10
CA SER A 51 -10.21 -11.94 3.86
C SER A 51 -11.40 -11.03 4.18
N ALA A 52 -12.29 -11.47 5.08
CA ALA A 52 -13.44 -10.67 5.53
C ALA A 52 -12.98 -9.41 6.30
N LYS A 53 -11.97 -9.53 7.16
CA LYS A 53 -11.37 -8.41 7.90
C LYS A 53 -10.79 -7.36 6.96
N LEU A 54 -10.07 -7.78 5.91
CA LEU A 54 -9.56 -6.86 4.90
C LEU A 54 -10.69 -6.11 4.19
N ALA A 55 -11.76 -6.81 3.81
CA ALA A 55 -12.93 -6.17 3.21
C ALA A 55 -13.56 -5.14 4.17
N LYS A 56 -13.73 -5.49 5.44
CA LYS A 56 -14.21 -4.57 6.49
C LYS A 56 -13.29 -3.35 6.63
N GLU A 57 -11.99 -3.54 6.74
CA GLU A 57 -11.02 -2.44 6.86
C GLU A 57 -11.03 -1.51 5.66
N LEU A 58 -11.28 -2.04 4.45
CA LEU A 58 -11.43 -1.22 3.26
C LEU A 58 -12.73 -0.39 3.31
N ILE A 59 -13.84 -0.99 3.75
CA ILE A 59 -15.13 -0.30 3.91
C ILE A 59 -15.06 0.76 5.01
N ASP A 60 -14.51 0.43 6.18
CA ASP A 60 -14.36 1.37 7.30
C ASP A 60 -13.51 2.59 6.91
N LYS A 61 -12.48 2.39 6.08
CA LYS A 61 -11.67 3.50 5.53
C LYS A 61 -12.41 4.34 4.50
N ILE A 62 -13.42 3.79 3.83
CA ILE A 62 -14.31 4.55 2.93
C ILE A 62 -15.33 5.36 3.74
N TYR A 63 -15.65 4.95 4.97
CA TYR A 63 -16.73 5.50 5.80
C TYR A 63 -16.40 6.79 6.58
N VAL A 64 -15.21 7.36 6.41
CA VAL A 64 -14.83 8.63 7.07
C VAL A 64 -15.08 9.80 6.12
N GLU A 65 -16.36 10.13 5.87
CA GLU A 65 -16.89 11.47 5.55
C GLU A 65 -18.38 11.37 5.14
N ASP A 66 -19.25 11.74 6.08
CA ASP A 66 -20.71 12.00 5.97
C ASP A 66 -21.65 10.90 5.44
N GLU A 67 -22.91 10.95 5.90
CA GLU A 67 -24.01 9.98 5.75
C GLU A 67 -24.48 9.68 4.30
N ASN A 68 -23.65 9.93 3.29
CA ASN A 68 -23.95 9.65 1.88
C ASN A 68 -22.85 8.78 1.26
N ILE A 69 -23.22 7.60 0.75
CA ILE A 69 -22.30 6.69 0.03
C ILE A 69 -21.75 7.42 -1.20
N ARG A 70 -20.51 7.88 -1.12
CA ARG A 70 -19.79 8.61 -2.16
C ARG A 70 -18.43 7.94 -2.42
N LEU A 71 -18.38 7.03 -3.39
CA LEU A 71 -17.17 6.35 -3.85
C LEU A 71 -16.24 7.34 -4.59
N TYR A 72 -15.35 8.04 -3.89
CA TYR A 72 -14.40 8.98 -4.52
C TYR A 72 -12.91 8.61 -4.43
N SER A 73 -12.50 7.52 -3.78
CA SER A 73 -11.07 7.24 -3.61
C SER A 73 -10.57 6.05 -4.43
N ASN A 74 -9.65 6.33 -5.35
CA ASN A 74 -8.80 5.31 -5.96
C ASN A 74 -7.76 4.86 -4.92
N ILE A 75 -8.06 3.83 -4.12
CA ILE A 75 -7.06 3.25 -3.20
C ILE A 75 -5.98 2.55 -4.02
N LYS A 76 -4.74 3.04 -3.93
CA LYS A 76 -3.60 2.41 -4.61
C LYS A 76 -2.81 1.55 -3.63
N ILE A 77 -3.10 0.26 -3.62
CA ILE A 77 -2.30 -0.75 -2.90
C ILE A 77 -1.15 -1.20 -3.80
N ILE A 78 0.07 -1.21 -3.26
CA ILE A 78 1.24 -1.81 -3.91
C ILE A 78 1.83 -2.92 -3.03
N ALA A 79 2.24 -4.02 -3.64
CA ALA A 79 2.98 -5.07 -2.95
C ALA A 79 4.49 -4.82 -3.09
N ARG A 80 5.22 -4.81 -1.98
CA ARG A 80 6.69 -4.69 -1.98
C ARG A 80 7.28 -5.59 -0.91
N ARG A 81 8.17 -6.52 -1.30
CA ARG A 81 8.77 -7.51 -0.39
C ARG A 81 7.69 -8.23 0.45
N GLU A 82 6.67 -8.75 -0.23
CA GLU A 82 5.54 -9.48 0.38
C GLU A 82 4.65 -8.68 1.35
N LYS A 83 4.91 -7.37 1.53
CA LYS A 83 4.06 -6.49 2.34
C LYS A 83 3.15 -5.65 1.45
N LEU A 84 1.87 -5.59 1.83
CA LEU A 84 0.90 -4.66 1.25
C LEU A 84 1.14 -3.27 1.82
N ILE A 85 1.30 -2.28 0.93
CA ILE A 85 1.55 -0.89 1.28
C ILE A 85 0.42 -0.04 0.71
N ASN A 86 -0.26 0.70 1.59
CA ASN A 86 -1.24 1.71 1.21
C ASN A 86 -0.51 2.97 0.72
N LEU A 87 -0.39 3.13 -0.60
CA LEU A 87 0.32 4.27 -1.17
C LEU A 87 -0.45 5.58 -0.97
N THR A 88 -1.79 5.52 -0.90
CA THR A 88 -2.65 6.69 -0.69
C THR A 88 -2.37 7.30 0.68
N GLU A 89 -2.45 6.50 1.75
CA GLU A 89 -2.16 6.92 3.13
C GLU A 89 -0.72 7.43 3.30
N ILE A 90 0.24 6.79 2.65
CA ILE A 90 1.61 7.29 2.66
C ILE A 90 1.73 8.64 1.97
N LYS A 91 1.02 8.85 0.85
CA LYS A 91 1.06 10.11 0.11
C LYS A 91 0.32 11.24 0.81
N GLU A 92 -0.67 10.95 1.65
CA GLU A 92 -1.25 11.95 2.56
C GLU A 92 -0.20 12.53 3.50
N LYS A 93 0.63 11.67 4.10
CA LYS A 93 1.69 12.10 5.02
C LYS A 93 2.95 12.62 4.31
N TYR A 94 3.25 12.07 3.14
CA TYR A 94 4.44 12.36 2.35
C TYR A 94 4.05 12.44 0.87
N PRO A 95 3.53 13.59 0.40
CA PRO A 95 3.01 13.77 -0.97
C PRO A 95 3.92 13.23 -2.08
N ARG A 96 5.23 13.31 -1.86
CA ARG A 96 6.27 12.94 -2.83
C ARG A 96 6.87 11.55 -2.58
N ALA A 97 6.24 10.73 -1.75
CA ALA A 97 6.66 9.36 -1.51
C ALA A 97 6.60 8.53 -2.80
N TYR A 98 7.65 7.70 -2.99
CA TYR A 98 7.83 6.80 -4.13
C TYR A 98 7.92 7.48 -5.52
N GLU A 99 7.87 8.81 -5.60
CA GLU A 99 8.21 9.51 -6.84
C GLU A 99 9.70 9.33 -7.18
N LYS A 100 10.04 9.36 -8.47
CA LYS A 100 11.44 9.44 -8.89
C LYS A 100 12.08 10.70 -8.29
N TRP A 101 13.34 10.59 -7.88
CA TRP A 101 14.11 11.74 -7.39
C TRP A 101 14.49 12.61 -8.57
N LYS A 102 14.20 13.92 -8.47
CA LYS A 102 14.71 14.92 -9.41
C LYS A 102 16.10 15.38 -8.97
N ILE A 103 16.95 15.75 -9.93
CA ILE A 103 18.30 16.28 -9.67
C ILE A 103 18.26 17.48 -8.71
N SER A 104 17.26 18.35 -8.82
CA SER A 104 17.09 19.50 -7.92
C SER A 104 16.80 19.09 -6.47
N GLU A 105 16.03 18.02 -6.26
CA GLU A 105 15.78 17.47 -4.92
C GLU A 105 17.03 16.84 -4.33
N GLU A 106 17.83 16.15 -5.14
CA GLU A 106 19.09 15.55 -4.70
C GLU A 106 20.07 16.65 -4.27
N LYS A 107 20.20 17.72 -5.05
CA LYS A 107 20.98 18.91 -4.66
C LYS A 107 20.49 19.52 -3.35
N LEU A 108 19.17 19.66 -3.18
CA LEU A 108 18.57 20.21 -1.96
C LEU A 108 18.79 19.29 -0.75
N LEU A 109 18.66 17.97 -0.93
CA LEU A 109 18.95 16.97 0.09
C LEU A 109 20.38 17.11 0.62
N ILE A 110 21.37 17.17 -0.27
CA ILE A 110 22.79 17.29 0.09
C ILE A 110 23.03 18.60 0.83
N LYS A 111 22.45 19.72 0.36
CA LYS A 111 22.56 21.03 1.01
C LYS A 111 22.00 21.00 2.43
N LEU A 112 20.81 20.45 2.63
CA LEU A 112 20.17 20.37 3.95
C LEU A 112 20.94 19.47 4.91
N PHE A 113 21.44 18.32 4.43
CA PHE A 113 22.24 17.42 5.24
C PHE A 113 23.56 18.06 5.68
N LYS A 114 24.29 18.72 4.77
CA LYS A 114 25.52 19.46 5.09
C LYS A 114 25.28 20.63 6.05
N ALA A 115 24.07 21.20 6.06
CA ALA A 115 23.66 22.21 7.02
C ALA A 115 23.27 21.64 8.40
N GLY A 116 23.46 20.34 8.65
CA GLY A 116 23.20 19.70 9.94
C GLY A 116 21.73 19.42 10.23
N LYS A 117 20.83 19.54 9.23
CA LYS A 117 19.41 19.24 9.42
C LYS A 117 19.18 17.77 9.72
N SER A 118 18.31 17.48 10.67
CA SER A 118 17.93 16.11 11.01
C SER A 118 17.16 15.45 9.86
N TYR A 119 17.19 14.11 9.80
CA TYR A 119 16.41 13.36 8.80
C TYR A 119 14.91 13.65 8.87
N THR A 120 14.40 14.00 10.06
CA THR A 120 13.00 14.38 10.26
C THR A 120 12.69 15.72 9.61
N GLU A 121 13.55 16.73 9.78
CA GLU A 121 13.39 18.03 9.14
C GLU A 121 13.49 17.91 7.62
N ILE A 122 14.51 17.18 7.13
CA ILE A 122 14.70 16.95 5.69
C ILE A 122 13.49 16.22 5.10
N SER A 123 12.95 15.22 5.81
CA SER A 123 11.76 14.47 5.43
C SER A 123 10.54 15.38 5.24
N LYS A 124 10.33 16.36 6.15
CA LYS A 124 9.25 17.34 6.04
C LYS A 124 9.45 18.27 4.85
N ILE A 125 10.66 18.83 4.69
CA ILE A 125 10.97 19.78 3.60
C ILE A 125 10.82 19.13 2.22
N LEU A 126 11.36 17.93 2.05
CA LEU A 126 11.30 17.22 0.77
C LEU A 126 9.98 16.44 0.59
N GLN A 127 9.10 16.43 1.60
CA GLN A 127 7.83 15.70 1.61
C GLN A 127 7.99 14.20 1.28
N ARG A 128 9.07 13.60 1.78
CA ARG A 128 9.44 12.19 1.56
C ARG A 128 9.67 11.50 2.89
N GLN A 129 9.44 10.18 2.93
CA GLN A 129 9.67 9.39 4.14
C GLN A 129 11.14 9.42 4.58
N LYS A 130 11.38 9.37 5.90
CA LYS A 130 12.73 9.29 6.49
C LYS A 130 13.58 8.16 5.88
N GLY A 131 13.00 6.98 5.67
CA GLY A 131 13.70 5.86 5.04
C GLY A 131 14.17 6.16 3.60
N ALA A 132 13.41 6.96 2.85
CA ALA A 132 13.83 7.41 1.51
C ALA A 132 14.98 8.42 1.56
N ILE A 133 15.00 9.29 2.58
CA ILE A 133 16.11 10.23 2.83
C ILE A 133 17.39 9.45 3.14
N ILE A 134 17.33 8.52 4.10
CA ILE A 134 18.47 7.69 4.52
C ILE A 134 18.99 6.86 3.34
N SER A 135 18.10 6.18 2.62
CA SER A 135 18.47 5.38 1.46
C SER A 135 19.15 6.22 0.37
N ARG A 136 18.73 7.48 0.19
CA ARG A 136 19.35 8.37 -0.80
C ARG A 136 20.71 8.86 -0.34
N LEU A 137 20.86 9.27 0.91
CA LEU A 137 22.15 9.70 1.46
C LEU A 137 23.21 8.59 1.41
N ARG A 138 22.82 7.32 1.65
CA ARG A 138 23.68 6.15 1.43
C ARG A 138 24.15 6.03 0.00
N LYS A 139 23.22 6.21 -0.95
CA LYS A 139 23.53 6.15 -2.39
C LYS A 139 24.51 7.25 -2.81
N GLU A 140 24.38 8.44 -2.23
CA GLU A 140 25.31 9.56 -2.41
C GLU A 140 26.61 9.42 -1.58
N LYS A 141 26.78 8.30 -0.85
CA LYS A 141 27.94 8.00 0.01
C LYS A 141 28.21 9.05 1.10
N LEU A 142 27.17 9.75 1.55
CA LEU A 142 27.26 10.74 2.64
C LEU A 142 27.09 10.11 4.03
N ILE A 143 26.50 8.92 4.08
CA ILE A 143 26.34 8.11 5.29
C ILE A 143 26.52 6.62 4.93
N ILE A 144 26.72 5.79 5.95
CA ILE A 144 26.89 4.34 5.85
C ILE A 144 25.54 3.63 5.81
#